data_AF-A0A255SDG6-F1
#
_entry.id   AF-A0A255SDG6-F1
#
_cell.length_a   1.000
_cell.length_b   1.000
_cell.length_c   1.000
_cell.angle_alpha   90.00
_cell.angle_beta   90.00
_cell.angle_gamma   90.00
#
_symmetry.space_group_name_H-M   'P 1'
#
loop_
_entity.id
_entity.type
_entity.pdbx_description
1 polymer ?
#
loop_
_entity_poly.entity_id
_entity_poly.type
_entity_poly.pdbx_seq_one_letter_code
_entity_poly.pdbx_strand_id
1 'polypeptide(L)'
;MKKILILFFAVWLGSMASVKGNPKILHSSIIDETPIYPGKPKAPARPLTIDITGHTLTLFYPFEEIISVELFDEDENLVYTDWLAPGQTSLVFPSTFTGEYAIRLTVGSVYYIGVIEL
;
A
#
# COMPACT_ATOMS: atom_id res chain seq x y z
N MET A 1 -27.64 13.53 53.50
CA MET A 1 -28.11 13.68 52.11
C MET A 1 -26.91 14.03 51.22
N LYS A 2 -26.33 13.05 50.51
CA LYS A 2 -25.19 13.27 49.59
C LYS A 2 -25.72 13.24 48.16
N LYS A 3 -25.66 14.36 47.46
CA LYS A 3 -25.97 14.46 46.02
C LYS A 3 -24.72 14.04 45.26
N ILE A 4 -24.77 12.92 44.55
CA ILE A 4 -23.73 12.48 43.62
C ILE A 4 -24.02 13.11 42.27
N LEU A 5 -23.11 13.98 41.82
CA LEU A 5 -23.13 14.63 40.53
C LEU A 5 -22.37 13.74 39.54
N ILE A 6 -23.09 13.12 38.60
CA ILE A 6 -22.49 12.31 37.53
C ILE A 6 -22.24 13.24 36.33
N LEU A 7 -20.97 13.48 36.01
CA LEU A 7 -20.56 14.15 34.77
C LEU A 7 -20.74 13.18 33.60
N PHE A 8 -21.57 13.55 32.63
CA PHE A 8 -21.64 12.88 31.33
C PHE A 8 -20.42 13.30 30.48
N PHE A 9 -19.39 12.46 30.44
CA PHE A 9 -18.40 12.51 29.36
C PHE A 9 -19.08 11.97 28.10
N ALA A 10 -19.57 12.87 27.25
CA ALA A 10 -19.95 12.51 25.88
C ALA A 10 -18.67 12.14 25.13
N VAL A 11 -18.38 10.84 25.04
CA VAL A 11 -17.41 10.31 24.09
C VAL A 11 -18.00 10.60 22.71
N TRP A 12 -17.48 11.63 22.08
CA TRP A 12 -17.73 11.93 20.69
C TRP A 12 -17.09 10.81 19.88
N LEU A 13 -17.84 9.74 19.61
CA LEU A 13 -17.53 8.83 18.52
C LEU A 13 -17.73 9.62 17.23
N GLY A 14 -16.72 10.42 16.89
CA GLY A 14 -16.53 10.89 15.53
C GLY A 14 -16.49 9.64 14.67
N SER A 15 -17.58 9.44 13.93
CA SER A 15 -17.63 8.50 12.81
C SER A 15 -16.37 8.73 12.00
N MET A 16 -15.41 7.79 12.07
CA MET A 16 -14.45 7.60 10.98
C MET A 16 -15.31 7.19 9.81
N ALA A 17 -15.87 8.20 9.13
CA ALA A 17 -16.35 8.05 7.78
C ALA A 17 -15.18 7.38 7.05
N SER A 18 -15.39 6.15 6.64
CA SER A 18 -14.53 5.48 5.69
C SER A 18 -14.47 6.42 4.49
N VAL A 19 -13.41 7.23 4.45
CA VAL A 19 -12.97 7.89 3.24
C VAL A 19 -12.65 6.71 2.35
N LYS A 20 -13.63 6.40 1.50
CA LYS A 20 -13.55 5.32 0.54
C LYS A 20 -12.47 5.79 -0.42
N GLY A 21 -11.22 5.40 -0.15
CA GLY A 21 -10.11 5.79 -0.98
C GLY A 21 -10.35 5.33 -2.42
N ASN A 22 -9.66 5.97 -3.36
CA ASN A 22 -9.84 5.70 -4.77
C ASN A 22 -8.93 4.53 -5.16
N PRO A 23 -9.48 3.30 -5.35
CA PRO A 23 -8.65 2.14 -5.63
C PRO A 23 -7.87 2.35 -6.94
N LYS A 24 -6.56 2.15 -6.89
CA LYS A 24 -5.67 2.21 -8.06
C LYS A 24 -5.23 0.79 -8.42
N ILE A 25 -5.27 0.48 -9.71
CA ILE A 25 -4.73 -0.77 -10.26
C ILE A 25 -3.31 -0.50 -10.73
N LEU A 26 -2.33 -1.21 -10.15
CA LEU A 26 -0.94 -1.13 -10.57
C LEU A 26 -0.67 -2.06 -11.76
N HIS A 27 0.18 -1.61 -12.67
CA HIS A 27 0.62 -2.41 -13.80
C HIS A 27 1.72 -3.36 -13.35
N SER A 28 1.63 -4.64 -13.75
CA SER A 28 2.64 -5.64 -13.41
C SER A 28 3.69 -5.76 -14.52
N SER A 29 4.92 -6.06 -14.12
CA SER A 29 6.00 -6.49 -15.01
C SER A 29 6.88 -7.50 -14.29
N ILE A 30 7.56 -8.35 -15.06
CA ILE A 30 8.35 -9.46 -14.53
C ILE A 30 9.81 -9.00 -14.47
N ILE A 31 10.46 -9.14 -13.31
CA ILE A 31 11.86 -8.72 -13.09
C ILE A 31 12.82 -9.63 -13.88
N ASP A 32 12.47 -10.92 -13.98
CA ASP A 32 13.23 -11.92 -14.69
C ASP A 32 12.33 -12.72 -15.64
N GLU A 33 12.47 -12.41 -16.93
CA GLU A 33 11.80 -13.09 -18.04
C GLU A 33 12.36 -14.50 -18.29
N THR A 34 13.44 -14.90 -17.60
CA THR A 34 14.03 -16.23 -17.76
C THR A 34 12.97 -17.30 -17.46
N PRO A 35 12.63 -18.16 -18.42
CA PRO A 35 11.60 -19.16 -18.24
C PRO A 35 11.99 -20.15 -17.13
N ILE A 36 11.05 -20.46 -16.22
CA ILE A 36 11.24 -21.51 -15.20
C ILE A 36 11.54 -22.86 -15.89
N TYR A 37 10.99 -23.06 -17.10
CA TYR A 37 11.28 -24.16 -18.03
C TYR A 37 11.10 -23.66 -19.48
N PRO A 38 11.79 -24.25 -20.48
CA PRO A 38 11.55 -23.92 -21.88
C PRO A 38 10.06 -24.08 -22.23
N GLY A 39 9.44 -23.01 -22.73
CA GLY A 39 8.08 -23.02 -23.29
C GLY A 39 6.92 -22.77 -22.31
N LYS A 40 7.17 -22.47 -21.02
CA LYS A 40 6.11 -21.98 -20.12
C LYS A 40 6.35 -20.52 -19.74
N PRO A 41 5.60 -19.56 -20.30
CA PRO A 41 5.63 -18.20 -19.78
C PRO A 41 5.17 -18.22 -18.31
N LYS A 42 5.81 -17.40 -17.45
CA LYS A 42 5.25 -17.09 -16.14
C LYS A 42 3.82 -16.58 -16.38
N ALA A 43 2.83 -17.20 -15.74
CA ALA A 43 1.45 -16.72 -15.83
C ALA A 43 1.44 -15.22 -15.49
N PRO A 44 0.67 -14.39 -16.23
CA PRO A 44 0.65 -12.96 -15.98
C PRO A 44 0.28 -12.72 -14.52
N ALA A 45 1.08 -11.91 -13.84
CA ALA A 45 0.79 -11.52 -12.47
C ALA A 45 -0.57 -10.83 -12.44
N ARG A 46 -1.46 -11.29 -11.57
CA ARG A 46 -2.77 -10.66 -11.37
C ARG A 46 -2.54 -9.17 -11.08
N PRO A 47 -3.31 -8.25 -11.70
CA PRO A 47 -3.19 -6.83 -11.39
C PRO A 47 -3.32 -6.62 -9.88
N LEU A 48 -2.44 -5.80 -9.30
CA LEU A 48 -2.47 -5.48 -7.89
C LEU A 48 -3.34 -4.24 -7.67
N THR A 49 -4.44 -4.41 -6.94
CA THR A 49 -5.29 -3.30 -6.52
C THR A 49 -4.80 -2.79 -5.17
N ILE A 50 -4.52 -1.49 -5.13
CA ILE A 50 -4.15 -0.77 -3.91
C ILE A 50 -5.16 0.34 -3.63
N ASP A 51 -5.17 0.81 -2.40
CA ASP A 51 -5.75 2.09 -2.01
C ASP A 51 -4.70 2.94 -1.30
N ILE A 52 -4.78 4.25 -1.50
CA ILE A 52 -3.98 5.24 -0.79
C ILE A 52 -4.97 6.20 -0.12
N THR A 53 -4.99 6.19 1.20
CA THR A 53 -5.81 7.12 2.00
C THR A 53 -4.90 7.87 2.96
N GLY A 54 -4.71 9.17 2.72
CA GLY A 54 -3.66 9.95 3.35
C GLY A 54 -2.30 9.30 3.08
N HIS A 55 -1.53 9.04 4.13
CA HIS A 55 -0.23 8.37 4.02
C HIS A 55 -0.30 6.84 4.18
N THR A 56 -1.49 6.24 4.10
CA THR A 56 -1.64 4.78 4.29
C THR A 56 -1.85 4.07 2.97
N LEU A 57 -0.90 3.21 2.60
CA LEU A 57 -1.06 2.19 1.57
C LEU A 57 -1.85 1.02 2.12
N THR A 58 -2.86 0.58 1.36
CA THR A 58 -3.63 -0.64 1.65
C THR A 58 -3.69 -1.54 0.42
N LEU A 59 -3.30 -2.80 0.56
CA LEU A 59 -3.47 -3.86 -0.43
C LEU A 59 -4.85 -4.52 -0.24
N PHE A 60 -5.54 -4.80 -1.35
CA PHE A 60 -6.85 -5.46 -1.29
C PHE A 60 -6.76 -6.96 -0.94
N TYR A 61 -5.60 -7.57 -1.12
CA TYR A 61 -5.34 -8.96 -0.78
C TYR A 61 -3.92 -9.10 -0.19
N PRO A 62 -3.74 -9.95 0.83
CA PRO A 62 -2.41 -10.23 1.38
C PRO A 62 -1.59 -11.10 0.44
N PHE A 63 -0.27 -11.03 0.60
CA PHE A 63 0.68 -11.98 0.03
C PHE A 63 1.32 -12.80 1.16
N GLU A 64 1.64 -14.06 0.88
CA GLU A 64 2.39 -14.93 1.79
C GLU A 64 3.91 -14.67 1.73
N GLU A 65 4.35 -13.84 0.80
CA GLU A 65 5.73 -13.41 0.61
C GLU A 65 5.93 -12.00 1.14
N ILE A 66 7.18 -11.66 1.49
CA ILE A 66 7.56 -10.27 1.80
C ILE A 66 7.39 -9.44 0.53
N ILE A 67 6.86 -8.23 0.68
CA ILE A 67 6.73 -7.26 -0.41
C ILE A 67 7.66 -6.09 -0.11
N SER A 68 8.58 -5.76 -1.01
CA SER A 68 9.31 -4.49 -0.91
C SER A 68 8.46 -3.36 -1.45
N VAL A 69 8.50 -2.22 -0.76
CA VAL A 69 7.77 -1.01 -1.11
C VAL A 69 8.77 0.11 -1.34
N GLU A 70 8.82 0.63 -2.57
CA GLU A 70 9.77 1.66 -2.98
C GLU A 70 9.00 2.87 -3.54
N LEU A 71 9.41 4.09 -3.17
CA LEU A 71 8.94 5.33 -3.79
C LEU A 71 10.08 6.04 -4.51
N PHE A 72 9.76 6.53 -5.70
CA PHE A 72 10.65 7.32 -6.53
C PHE A 72 10.06 8.73 -6.76
N ASP A 73 10.92 9.74 -6.71
CA ASP A 73 10.55 11.11 -7.04
C ASP A 73 10.44 11.34 -8.58
N GLU A 74 10.18 12.58 -8.98
CA GLU A 74 10.03 12.97 -10.40
C GLU A 74 11.30 12.76 -11.24
N ASP A 75 12.46 12.78 -10.60
CA ASP A 75 13.77 12.56 -11.21
C ASP A 75 14.19 11.08 -11.18
N GLU A 76 13.26 10.18 -10.85
CA GLU A 76 13.45 8.73 -10.71
C GLU A 76 14.44 8.33 -9.59
N ASN A 77 14.69 9.20 -8.61
CA ASN A 77 15.52 8.85 -7.46
C ASN A 77 14.71 8.06 -6.42
N LEU A 78 15.30 7.00 -5.88
CA LEU A 78 14.72 6.26 -4.76
C LEU A 78 14.74 7.12 -3.49
N VAL A 79 13.56 7.50 -3.01
CA VAL A 79 13.39 8.38 -1.83
C VAL A 79 12.83 7.66 -0.60
N TYR A 80 12.24 6.49 -0.80
CA TYR A 80 11.71 5.66 0.29
C TYR A 80 11.85 4.18 -0.04
N THR A 81 12.21 3.37 0.96
CA THR A 81 12.12 1.91 0.88
C THR A 81 11.68 1.35 2.22
N ASP A 82 10.80 0.35 2.18
CA ASP A 82 10.35 -0.42 3.34
C ASP A 82 9.78 -1.78 2.89
N TRP A 83 9.21 -2.56 3.79
CA TRP A 83 8.64 -3.86 3.48
C TRP A 83 7.31 -4.13 4.21
N LEU A 84 6.44 -4.87 3.53
CA LEU A 84 5.29 -5.54 4.16
C LEU A 84 5.70 -6.98 4.50
N ALA A 85 5.47 -7.38 5.76
CA ALA A 85 5.64 -8.77 6.17
C ALA A 85 4.57 -9.69 5.53
N PRO A 86 4.79 -11.01 5.48
CA PRO A 86 3.76 -11.96 5.03
C PRO A 86 2.43 -11.76 5.75
N GLY A 87 1.33 -11.73 5.00
CA GLY A 87 -0.01 -11.51 5.50
C GLY A 87 -0.38 -10.06 5.80
N GLN A 88 0.59 -9.13 5.80
CA GLN A 88 0.34 -7.71 6.05
C GLN A 88 -0.22 -7.05 4.79
N THR A 89 -1.24 -6.21 4.97
CA THR A 89 -1.90 -5.50 3.87
C THR A 89 -1.75 -3.99 3.92
N SER A 90 -1.14 -3.43 4.97
CA SER A 90 -1.04 -1.98 5.11
C SER A 90 0.34 -1.50 5.56
N LEU A 91 0.72 -0.35 5.02
CA LEU A 91 1.95 0.36 5.34
C LEU A 91 1.65 1.85 5.44
N VAL A 92 2.24 2.53 6.42
CA VAL A 92 2.05 3.97 6.62
C VAL A 92 3.34 4.68 6.22
N PHE A 93 3.26 5.51 5.19
CA PHE A 93 4.35 6.38 4.78
C PHE A 93 4.54 7.52 5.81
N PRO A 94 5.76 8.05 5.95
CA PRO A 94 5.99 9.26 6.75
C PRO A 94 5.14 10.44 6.24
N SER A 95 4.53 11.20 7.15
CA SER A 95 3.65 12.33 6.81
C SER A 95 4.38 13.52 6.19
N THR A 96 5.69 13.45 6.05
CA THR A 96 6.53 14.44 5.35
C THR A 96 6.52 14.26 3.84
N PHE A 97 6.12 13.09 3.33
CA PHE A 97 5.94 12.88 1.89
C PHE A 97 4.67 13.57 1.42
N THR A 98 4.81 14.44 0.43
CA THR A 98 3.70 15.18 -0.18
C THR A 98 3.87 15.22 -1.68
N GLY A 99 2.79 15.06 -2.44
CA GLY A 99 2.78 15.14 -3.91
C GLY A 99 2.77 13.78 -4.59
N GLU A 100 3.11 13.77 -5.88
CA GLU A 100 3.09 12.57 -6.70
C GLU A 100 4.42 11.79 -6.60
N TYR A 101 4.31 10.47 -6.51
CA TYR A 101 5.45 9.54 -6.49
C TYR A 101 5.18 8.35 -7.38
N ALA A 102 6.21 7.84 -8.04
CA ALA A 102 6.14 6.51 -8.61
C ALA A 102 6.32 5.48 -7.50
N ILE A 103 5.38 4.55 -7.36
CA ILE A 103 5.46 3.43 -6.42
C ILE A 103 5.89 2.16 -7.16
N ARG A 104 6.82 1.40 -6.57
CA ARG A 104 7.13 0.03 -6.98
C ARG A 104 6.91 -0.92 -5.82
N LEU A 105 6.11 -1.96 -6.07
CA LEU A 105 5.88 -3.06 -5.14
C LEU A 105 6.49 -4.34 -5.73
N THR A 106 7.49 -4.92 -5.06
CA THR A 106 8.13 -6.16 -5.55
C THR A 106 7.76 -7.33 -4.66
N VAL A 107 7.23 -8.39 -5.27
CA VAL A 107 6.92 -9.66 -4.62
C VAL A 107 7.53 -10.82 -5.42
N GLY A 108 8.44 -11.55 -4.80
CA GLY A 108 9.22 -12.60 -5.44
C GLY A 108 9.96 -12.08 -6.69
N SER A 109 9.41 -12.36 -7.87
CA SER A 109 10.01 -12.02 -9.18
C SER A 109 9.13 -11.13 -10.06
N VAL A 110 8.09 -10.55 -9.45
CA VAL A 110 7.15 -9.64 -10.09
C VAL A 110 7.27 -8.30 -9.39
N TYR A 111 7.28 -7.22 -10.18
CA TYR A 111 7.06 -5.89 -9.66
C TYR A 111 5.76 -5.30 -10.20
N TYR A 112 5.11 -4.49 -9.38
CA TYR A 112 3.96 -3.68 -9.75
C TYR A 112 4.37 -2.21 -9.68
N ILE A 113 4.01 -1.44 -10.70
CA ILE A 113 4.36 -0.02 -10.80
C ILE A 113 3.13 0.83 -11.10
N GLY A 114 3.14 2.04 -10.57
CA GLY A 114 2.16 3.07 -10.87
C GLY A 114 2.51 4.39 -10.19
N VAL A 115 1.61 5.36 -10.28
CA VAL A 115 1.76 6.68 -9.65
C VAL A 115 0.74 6.84 -8.53
N ILE A 116 1.20 7.27 -7.36
CA ILE A 116 0.38 7.58 -6.19
C ILE A 116 0.53 9.05 -5.82
N GLU A 117 -0.43 9.56 -5.06
CA GLU A 117 -0.42 10.91 -4.49
C GLU A 117 -0.46 10.75 -2.97
N LEU A 118 0.45 11.42 -2.26
CA LEU A 118 0.62 11.38 -0.79
C LEU A 118 0.49 12.78 -0.18
#